data_AF-A0A9P7EHH0-F1
#
_entry.id   AF-A0A9P7EHH0-F1
#
_cell.length_a   1.000
_cell.length_b   1.000
_cell.length_c   1.000
_cell.angle_alpha   90.00
_cell.angle_beta   90.00
_cell.angle_gamma   90.00
#
_symmetry.space_group_name_H-M   'P 1'
#
loop_
_entity.id
_entity.type
_entity.pdbx_description
1 polymer ?
#
loop_
_entity_poly.entity_id
_entity_poly.type
_entity_poly.pdbx_seq_one_letter_code
_entity_poly.pdbx_strand_id
1 'polypeptide(L)'
;MTLGDFSACIFIDDQELPEYDVVVSSTPTENRITCWIASAEGKKFGVRTKVLAKQTSGIITTVFVDGIRCRSHVGPPGYVGTSDRTTLSNGFVRRDFVFSKLELTDDDSMLDDRTSSDIGQIVMEIALGKYTMKGQVVGSQNVIDHTLRVPEGKVHERSKKACSHRVTFGEEAPDHEPAAAFTVIRDNSPKTVFVFKYTRLDILQAMGVAPYTPITAETETEDHNDENEVMDGPNESSPSDDVKPLARIRELEMELQRLRAQVEDRKPSLVKLEHGGSRRKHAVMEIIDLTDD
;
A
#
# COMPACT_ATOMS: atom_id res chain seq x y z
N MET A 1 1.78 14.28 2.23
CA MET A 1 1.08 14.75 1.01
C MET A 1 -0.07 15.68 1.38
N THR A 2 -0.42 16.62 0.50
CA THR A 2 -1.44 17.65 0.74
C THR A 2 -2.48 17.62 -0.37
N LEU A 3 -3.76 17.72 -0.01
CA LEU A 3 -4.88 17.78 -0.93
C LEU A 3 -5.94 18.75 -0.37
N GLY A 4 -6.09 19.90 -1.05
CA GLY A 4 -6.93 21.00 -0.56
C GLY A 4 -6.43 21.53 0.79
N ASP A 5 -7.36 21.70 1.74
CA ASP A 5 -7.08 22.22 3.09
C ASP A 5 -6.57 21.16 4.07
N PHE A 6 -6.20 19.98 3.58
CA PHE A 6 -5.80 18.85 4.40
C PHE A 6 -4.44 18.32 3.97
N SER A 7 -3.65 17.88 4.93
CA SER A 7 -2.46 17.06 4.67
C SER A 7 -2.49 15.80 5.50
N ALA A 8 -1.93 14.73 4.96
CA ALA A 8 -1.73 13.48 5.67
C ALA A 8 -0.33 12.94 5.40
N CYS A 9 0.23 12.24 6.38
CA CYS A 9 1.47 11.47 6.24
C CYS A 9 1.43 10.24 7.15
N ILE A 10 2.29 9.27 6.82
CA ILE A 10 2.62 8.14 7.69
C ILE A 10 3.95 8.44 8.35
N PHE A 11 4.08 8.11 9.64
CA PHE A 11 5.31 8.32 10.39
C PHE A 11 5.71 7.09 11.20
N ILE A 12 7.01 6.92 11.39
CA ILE A 12 7.62 5.93 12.29
C ILE A 12 8.54 6.71 13.22
N ASP A 13 8.46 6.49 14.53
CA ASP A 13 9.28 7.19 15.53
C ASP A 13 9.28 8.72 15.34
N ASP A 14 8.08 9.30 15.14
CA ASP A 14 7.81 10.71 14.83
C ASP A 14 8.39 11.27 13.53
N GLN A 15 9.11 10.45 12.75
CA GLN A 15 9.66 10.83 11.46
C GLN A 15 8.67 10.49 10.33
N GLU A 16 8.28 11.52 9.57
CA GLU A 16 7.42 11.36 8.39
C GLU A 16 8.15 10.53 7.31
N LEU A 17 7.49 9.50 6.79
CA LEU A 17 8.05 8.63 5.76
C LEU A 17 8.07 9.34 4.40
N PRO A 18 9.09 9.10 3.56
CA PRO A 18 9.10 9.59 2.19
C PRO A 18 7.93 9.05 1.38
N GLU A 19 7.36 9.92 0.55
CA GLU A 19 6.24 9.62 -0.33
C GLU A 19 6.74 9.54 -1.77
N TYR A 20 6.43 8.44 -2.44
CA TYR A 20 6.87 8.15 -3.81
C TYR A 20 5.67 8.04 -4.75
N ASP A 21 5.88 8.38 -6.04
CA ASP A 21 4.87 8.24 -7.10
C ASP A 21 3.48 8.78 -6.69
N VAL A 22 3.46 10.08 -6.37
CA VAL A 22 2.26 10.77 -5.88
C VAL A 22 1.34 11.06 -7.07
N VAL A 23 0.13 10.49 -7.04
CA VAL A 23 -0.88 10.62 -8.09
C VAL A 23 -2.16 11.21 -7.50
N VAL A 24 -2.68 12.25 -8.15
CA VAL A 24 -3.96 12.89 -7.80
C VAL A 24 -5.02 12.50 -8.83
N SER A 25 -6.22 12.16 -8.35
CA SER A 25 -7.38 11.89 -9.18
C SER A 25 -8.65 12.45 -8.53
N SER A 26 -9.54 13.03 -9.32
CA SER A 26 -10.80 13.60 -8.82
C SER A 26 -11.99 13.03 -9.56
N THR A 27 -13.07 12.82 -8.83
CA THR A 27 -14.39 12.42 -9.30
C THR A 27 -15.44 13.39 -8.71
N PRO A 28 -16.68 13.40 -9.20
CA PRO A 28 -17.72 14.25 -8.63
C PRO A 28 -18.01 14.02 -7.13
N THR A 29 -17.65 12.85 -6.60
CA THR A 29 -17.92 12.45 -5.20
C THR A 29 -16.67 12.39 -4.33
N GLU A 30 -15.47 12.49 -4.92
CA GLU A 30 -14.22 12.25 -4.21
C GLU A 30 -13.02 12.92 -4.89
N ASN A 31 -12.20 13.62 -4.11
CA ASN A 31 -10.85 14.00 -4.45
C ASN A 31 -9.88 13.04 -3.78
N ARG A 32 -9.03 12.38 -4.55
CA ARG A 32 -8.10 11.33 -4.09
C ARG A 32 -6.67 11.71 -4.39
N ILE A 33 -5.78 11.47 -3.44
CA ILE A 33 -4.33 11.49 -3.63
C ILE A 33 -3.76 10.15 -3.15
N THR A 34 -2.91 9.54 -3.97
CA THR A 34 -2.31 8.23 -3.73
C THR A 34 -0.81 8.34 -3.81
N CYS A 35 -0.08 7.68 -2.91
CA CYS A 35 1.37 7.55 -2.99
C CYS A 35 1.81 6.17 -2.52
N TRP A 36 3.08 5.87 -2.75
CA TRP A 36 3.78 4.74 -2.17
C TRP A 36 4.65 5.18 -1.00
N ILE A 37 4.72 4.36 0.04
CA ILE A 37 5.62 4.52 1.18
C ILE A 37 6.39 3.23 1.46
N ALA A 38 7.61 3.37 1.96
CA ALA A 38 8.40 2.23 2.41
C ALA A 38 7.94 1.79 3.81
N SER A 39 7.56 0.53 3.94
CA SER A 39 7.22 -0.10 5.22
C SER A 39 8.41 -0.90 5.75
N ALA A 40 8.54 -0.94 7.07
CA ALA A 40 9.61 -1.65 7.77
C ALA A 40 9.01 -2.68 8.73
N GLU A 41 9.33 -3.95 8.56
CA GLU A 41 8.81 -5.04 9.39
C GLU A 41 9.11 -4.83 10.88
N GLY A 42 8.13 -5.11 11.73
CA GLY A 42 8.19 -4.95 13.19
C GLY A 42 8.08 -3.50 13.68
N LYS A 43 8.08 -2.51 12.79
CA LYS A 43 7.99 -1.10 13.19
C LYS A 43 6.55 -0.66 13.44
N LYS A 44 6.36 0.03 14.57
CA LYS A 44 5.13 0.75 14.86
C LYS A 44 5.05 2.00 13.99
N PHE A 45 3.86 2.33 13.54
CA PHE A 45 3.65 3.53 12.74
C PHE A 45 2.41 4.30 13.20
N GLY A 46 2.32 5.54 12.78
CA GLY A 46 1.14 6.38 12.96
C GLY A 46 0.70 7.03 11.66
N VAL A 47 -0.56 7.42 11.64
CA VAL A 47 -1.17 8.23 10.59
C VAL A 47 -1.41 9.62 11.17
N ARG A 48 -0.81 10.64 10.57
CA ARG A 48 -0.96 12.04 11.00
C ARG A 48 -1.83 12.79 10.01
N THR A 49 -2.85 13.47 10.51
CA THR A 49 -3.71 14.38 9.74
C THR A 49 -3.48 15.81 10.21
N LYS A 50 -3.32 16.75 9.28
CA LYS A 50 -3.31 18.18 9.57
C LYS A 50 -4.46 18.85 8.82
N VAL A 51 -5.26 19.63 9.53
CA VAL A 51 -6.26 20.55 8.97
C VAL A 51 -5.58 21.91 8.86
N LEU A 52 -5.36 22.36 7.63
CA LEU A 52 -4.51 23.52 7.31
C LEU A 52 -5.28 24.84 7.30
N ALA A 53 -6.59 24.78 7.06
CA ALA A 53 -7.46 25.96 7.01
C ALA A 53 -8.79 25.72 7.74
N LYS A 54 -9.37 26.81 8.25
CA LYS A 54 -10.65 26.78 8.97
C LYS A 54 -11.77 26.30 8.06
N GLN A 55 -12.45 25.23 8.48
CA GLN A 55 -13.65 24.73 7.78
C GLN A 55 -14.92 25.36 8.36
N THR A 56 -15.91 25.67 7.52
CA THR A 56 -17.23 26.15 7.97
C THR A 56 -18.10 25.01 8.51
N SER A 57 -17.86 23.79 8.03
CA SER A 57 -18.52 22.56 8.46
C SER A 57 -17.70 21.81 9.52
N GLY A 58 -18.35 20.88 10.22
CA GLY A 58 -17.63 19.88 11.02
C GLY A 58 -16.87 18.90 10.12
N ILE A 59 -15.80 18.34 10.66
CA ILE A 59 -14.89 17.44 9.95
C ILE A 59 -14.99 16.06 10.59
N ILE A 60 -15.09 15.00 9.78
CA ILE A 60 -14.89 13.62 10.23
C ILE A 60 -13.77 12.97 9.44
N THR A 61 -12.74 12.53 10.15
CA THR A 61 -11.59 11.81 9.60
C THR A 61 -11.72 10.34 9.99
N THR A 62 -11.69 9.44 9.03
CA THR A 62 -11.73 7.99 9.24
C THR A 62 -10.52 7.34 8.60
N VAL A 63 -9.76 6.59 9.39
CA VAL A 63 -8.63 5.82 8.91
C VAL A 63 -9.06 4.37 8.71
N PHE A 64 -8.59 3.76 7.63
CA PHE A 64 -8.72 2.34 7.33
C PHE A 64 -7.31 1.79 7.13
N VAL A 65 -7.03 0.65 7.74
CA VAL A 65 -5.73 -0.01 7.65
C VAL A 65 -5.99 -1.41 7.14
N ASP A 66 -5.51 -1.74 5.94
CA ASP A 66 -5.83 -3.00 5.25
C ASP A 66 -7.34 -3.30 5.22
N GLY A 67 -8.14 -2.26 4.93
CA GLY A 67 -9.61 -2.34 4.92
C GLY A 67 -10.28 -2.32 6.30
N ILE A 68 -9.51 -2.46 7.39
CA ILE A 68 -10.04 -2.43 8.75
C ILE A 68 -10.30 -0.99 9.17
N ARG A 69 -11.58 -0.67 9.36
CA ARG A 69 -12.02 0.66 9.80
C ARG A 69 -11.56 0.94 11.23
N CYS A 70 -10.76 1.97 11.39
CA CYS A 70 -10.36 2.50 12.69
C CYS A 70 -11.36 3.54 13.21
N ARG A 71 -11.26 3.87 14.50
CA ARG A 71 -12.08 4.90 15.15
C ARG A 71 -11.92 6.25 14.45
N SER A 72 -13.05 6.88 14.11
CA SER A 72 -13.06 8.20 13.47
C SER A 72 -12.74 9.33 14.46
N HIS A 73 -12.04 10.35 14.00
CA HIS A 73 -11.84 11.61 14.72
C HIS A 73 -12.85 12.65 14.20
N VAL A 74 -13.37 13.50 15.09
CA VAL A 74 -14.36 14.53 14.75
C VAL A 74 -13.86 15.90 15.21
N GLY A 75 -13.76 16.83 14.28
CA GLY A 75 -13.42 18.23 14.53
C GLY A 75 -14.65 19.15 14.42
N PRO A 76 -14.83 20.13 15.32
CA PRO A 76 -15.88 21.13 15.19
C PRO A 76 -15.61 22.08 14.01
N PRO A 77 -16.61 22.85 13.55
CA PRO A 77 -16.39 23.98 12.66
C PRO A 77 -15.29 24.91 13.17
N GLY A 78 -14.45 25.38 12.26
CA GLY A 78 -13.31 26.24 12.55
C GLY A 78 -12.08 25.52 13.10
N TYR A 79 -12.12 24.19 13.27
CA TYR A 79 -10.97 23.40 13.71
C TYR A 79 -9.80 23.53 12.73
N VAL A 80 -8.62 23.83 13.28
CA VAL A 80 -7.31 23.83 12.61
C VAL A 80 -6.35 23.18 13.59
N GLY A 81 -5.60 22.20 13.15
CA GLY A 81 -4.75 21.44 14.05
C GLY A 81 -4.23 20.15 13.46
N THR A 82 -3.50 19.41 14.29
CA THR A 82 -2.90 18.11 13.94
C THR A 82 -3.54 17.03 14.83
N SER A 83 -3.77 15.86 14.25
CA SER A 83 -4.29 14.69 14.95
C SER A 83 -3.52 13.46 14.48
N ASP A 84 -3.06 12.67 15.44
CA ASP A 84 -2.32 11.45 15.19
C ASP A 84 -3.17 10.23 15.55
N ARG A 85 -3.06 9.19 14.73
CA ARG A 85 -3.69 7.89 14.98
C ARG A 85 -2.63 6.80 14.86
N THR A 86 -2.31 6.18 15.98
CA THR A 86 -1.28 5.13 16.08
C THR A 86 -1.87 3.76 16.44
N THR A 87 -3.16 3.70 16.77
CA THR A 87 -3.78 2.48 17.30
C THR A 87 -5.16 2.22 16.70
N LEU A 88 -5.52 0.94 16.64
CA LEU A 88 -6.91 0.49 16.59
C LEU A 88 -7.49 0.60 18.00
N SER A 89 -8.75 1.03 18.14
CA SER A 89 -9.41 1.19 19.44
C SER A 89 -10.91 0.95 19.32
N ASN A 90 -11.50 0.30 20.33
CA ASN A 90 -12.94 0.20 20.54
C ASN A 90 -13.44 1.09 21.72
N GLY A 91 -12.57 1.91 22.31
CA GLY A 91 -12.86 2.76 23.46
C GLY A 91 -12.64 2.11 24.83
N PHE A 92 -12.32 0.82 24.88
CA PHE A 92 -11.94 0.11 26.11
C PHE A 92 -10.54 -0.49 26.04
N VAL A 93 -10.17 -0.98 24.86
CA VAL A 93 -8.83 -1.47 24.55
C VAL A 93 -8.34 -0.87 23.25
N ARG A 94 -7.01 -0.77 23.14
CA ARG A 94 -6.30 -0.31 21.96
C ARG A 94 -5.14 -1.23 21.61
N ARG A 95 -4.80 -1.29 20.32
CA ARG A 95 -3.67 -2.07 19.79
C ARG A 95 -2.91 -1.22 18.78
N ASP A 96 -1.58 -1.14 18.92
CA ASP A 96 -0.73 -0.34 18.05
C ASP A 96 -0.72 -0.88 16.62
N PHE A 97 -0.60 0.00 15.63
CA PHE A 97 -0.35 -0.42 14.26
C PHE A 97 1.10 -0.86 14.07
N VAL A 98 1.31 -2.05 13.53
CA VAL A 98 2.65 -2.61 13.29
C VAL A 98 2.73 -3.13 11.86
N PHE A 99 3.72 -2.68 11.09
CA PHE A 99 4.03 -3.31 9.81
C PHE A 99 4.62 -4.70 10.05
N SER A 100 4.10 -5.70 9.36
CA SER A 100 4.48 -7.11 9.53
C SER A 100 4.58 -7.81 8.19
N LYS A 101 5.28 -8.94 8.17
CA LYS A 101 5.35 -9.77 6.97
C LYS A 101 3.97 -10.35 6.64
N LEU A 102 3.63 -10.35 5.35
CA LEU A 102 2.43 -11.04 4.87
C LEU A 102 2.69 -12.55 4.85
N GLU A 103 1.95 -13.30 5.67
CA GLU A 103 1.95 -14.76 5.62
C GLU A 103 0.93 -15.26 4.60
N LEU A 104 1.35 -16.22 3.77
CA LEU A 104 0.52 -16.78 2.71
C LEU A 104 0.08 -18.20 3.05
N THR A 105 -1.07 -18.59 2.50
CA THR A 105 -1.61 -19.95 2.57
C THR A 105 -2.23 -20.34 1.23
N ASP A 106 -2.20 -21.62 0.91
CA ASP A 106 -2.82 -22.24 -0.27
C ASP A 106 -4.19 -22.88 0.04
N ASP A 107 -4.71 -22.62 1.24
CA ASP A 107 -5.99 -23.14 1.72
C ASP A 107 -7.14 -22.38 1.06
N ASP A 108 -7.75 -23.01 0.06
CA ASP A 108 -8.87 -22.45 -0.71
C ASP A 108 -10.08 -22.08 0.18
N SER A 109 -10.17 -22.54 1.43
CA SER A 109 -11.21 -22.09 2.38
C SER A 109 -11.07 -20.61 2.79
N MET A 110 -9.91 -20.00 2.56
CA MET A 110 -9.59 -18.60 2.86
C MET A 110 -9.76 -17.66 1.65
N LEU A 111 -10.34 -18.13 0.55
CA LEU A 111 -10.49 -17.36 -0.70
C LEU A 111 -11.51 -16.21 -0.61
N ASP A 112 -12.57 -16.37 0.19
CA ASP A 112 -13.71 -15.44 0.24
C ASP A 112 -13.52 -14.26 1.22
N ASP A 113 -12.34 -14.13 1.81
CA ASP A 113 -12.09 -13.08 2.78
C ASP A 113 -11.97 -11.72 2.09
N ARG A 114 -13.06 -10.95 2.13
CA ARG A 114 -13.21 -9.60 1.52
C ARG A 114 -12.14 -8.61 1.98
N THR A 115 -11.48 -8.88 3.10
CA THR A 115 -10.36 -8.13 3.65
C THR A 115 -9.11 -8.17 2.76
N SER A 116 -8.98 -9.19 1.91
CA SER A 116 -7.78 -9.39 1.08
C SER A 116 -7.55 -8.31 0.02
N SER A 117 -8.59 -7.62 -0.46
CA SER A 117 -8.45 -6.65 -1.56
C SER A 117 -7.75 -5.36 -1.17
N ASP A 118 -7.79 -5.02 0.11
CA ASP A 118 -7.37 -3.73 0.66
C ASP A 118 -6.01 -3.83 1.37
N ILE A 119 -5.46 -5.05 1.49
CA ILE A 119 -4.14 -5.29 2.06
C ILE A 119 -3.07 -4.53 1.28
N GLY A 120 -2.12 -3.95 2.01
CA GLY A 120 -1.06 -3.13 1.44
C GLY A 120 -1.48 -1.67 1.27
N GLN A 121 -2.60 -1.26 1.88
CA GLN A 121 -3.11 0.11 1.81
C GLN A 121 -3.52 0.64 3.17
N ILE A 122 -3.12 1.88 3.45
CA ILE A 122 -3.65 2.70 4.53
C ILE A 122 -4.44 3.83 3.88
N VAL A 123 -5.73 3.94 4.20
CA VAL A 123 -6.64 4.92 3.60
C VAL A 123 -7.14 5.87 4.67
N MET A 124 -7.06 7.17 4.43
CA MET A 124 -7.69 8.19 5.26
C MET A 124 -8.77 8.90 4.45
N GLU A 125 -10.01 8.80 4.90
CA GLU A 125 -11.13 9.56 4.37
C GLU A 125 -11.44 10.76 5.26
N ILE A 126 -11.58 11.93 4.66
CA ILE A 126 -12.08 13.14 5.31
C ILE A 126 -13.39 13.52 4.62
N ALA A 127 -14.46 13.65 5.42
CA ALA A 127 -15.74 14.15 4.97
C ALA A 127 -16.16 15.36 5.80
N LEU A 128 -16.88 16.27 5.18
CA LEU A 128 -17.47 17.45 5.83
C LEU A 128 -18.94 17.21 6.13
N GLY A 129 -19.47 17.96 7.09
CA GLY A 129 -20.90 17.95 7.34
C GLY A 129 -21.35 18.70 8.59
N LYS A 130 -22.60 18.48 8.98
CA LYS A 130 -23.22 19.13 10.14
C LYS A 130 -22.70 18.54 11.44
N TYR A 131 -22.01 19.37 12.23
CA TYR A 131 -21.56 19.01 13.57
C TYR A 131 -22.72 19.05 14.57
N THR A 132 -22.92 17.97 15.32
CA THR A 132 -24.00 17.87 16.32
C THR A 132 -23.54 17.09 17.54
N MET A 133 -24.12 17.41 18.69
CA MET A 133 -24.03 16.53 19.86
C MET A 133 -24.73 15.21 19.55
N LYS A 134 -24.16 14.11 20.01
CA LYS A 134 -24.91 12.85 20.10
C LYS A 134 -25.98 13.07 21.15
N GLY A 135 -27.26 12.90 20.78
CA GLY A 135 -28.31 12.81 21.78
C GLY A 135 -27.98 11.67 22.74
N GLN A 136 -28.36 11.82 24.02
CA GLN A 136 -28.37 10.68 24.94
C GLN A 136 -29.31 9.62 24.36
N VAL A 137 -28.75 8.61 23.69
CA VAL A 137 -29.50 7.40 23.39
C VAL A 137 -29.60 6.64 24.71
N VAL A 138 -30.64 6.95 25.48
CA VAL A 138 -31.10 6.07 26.55
C VAL A 138 -31.69 4.84 25.85
N GLY A 139 -30.95 3.73 25.88
CA GLY A 139 -31.44 2.47 25.32
C GLY A 139 -30.54 1.89 24.25
N SER A 140 -29.41 1.33 24.68
CA SER A 140 -28.98 0.02 24.24
C SER A 140 -27.89 -0.44 25.20
N GLN A 141 -28.18 -1.46 26.02
CA GLN A 141 -27.12 -2.29 26.59
C GLN A 141 -26.49 -3.07 25.43
N ASN A 142 -25.67 -2.38 24.65
CA ASN A 142 -24.75 -3.06 23.75
C ASN A 142 -23.81 -3.83 24.66
N VAL A 143 -23.73 -5.14 24.45
CA VAL A 143 -22.73 -6.02 25.07
C VAL A 143 -21.39 -5.30 24.94
N ILE A 144 -20.77 -4.99 26.09
CA ILE A 144 -19.49 -4.29 26.12
C ILE A 144 -18.45 -5.31 25.66
N ASP A 145 -18.14 -5.29 24.37
CA ASP A 145 -17.06 -6.10 23.83
C ASP A 145 -15.74 -5.44 24.22
N HIS A 146 -15.08 -6.03 25.23
CA HIS A 146 -13.77 -5.59 25.70
C HIS A 146 -12.62 -6.09 24.82
N THR A 147 -12.90 -6.80 23.72
CA THR A 147 -11.88 -7.35 22.83
C THR A 147 -11.90 -6.67 21.47
N LEU A 148 -10.71 -6.53 20.84
CA LEU A 148 -10.59 -6.12 19.45
C LEU A 148 -10.41 -7.36 18.59
N ARG A 149 -11.52 -7.94 18.12
CA ARG A 149 -11.48 -9.00 17.11
C ARG A 149 -11.12 -8.40 15.76
N VAL A 150 -9.91 -8.69 15.31
CA VAL A 150 -9.43 -8.32 13.99
C VAL A 150 -9.14 -9.59 13.20
N PRO A 151 -9.42 -9.63 11.89
CA PRO A 151 -8.96 -10.69 11.00
C PRO A 151 -7.42 -10.77 10.99
N GLU A 152 -6.89 -11.56 11.93
CA GLU A 152 -5.49 -11.97 11.98
C GLU A 152 -5.40 -13.33 11.28
N GLY A 153 -4.45 -13.49 10.35
CA GLY A 153 -4.34 -14.76 9.65
C GLY A 153 -3.54 -14.73 8.36
N LYS A 154 -3.36 -15.91 7.78
CA LYS A 154 -2.70 -16.06 6.48
C LYS A 154 -3.64 -15.61 5.38
N VAL A 155 -3.08 -15.02 4.33
CA VAL A 155 -3.84 -14.59 3.15
C VAL A 155 -3.66 -15.61 2.05
N HIS A 156 -4.75 -15.96 1.37
CA HIS A 156 -4.66 -16.91 0.28
C HIS A 156 -3.78 -16.37 -0.86
N GLU A 157 -2.90 -17.21 -1.42
CA GLU A 157 -1.94 -16.82 -2.45
C GLU A 157 -2.62 -16.17 -3.68
N ARG A 158 -3.80 -16.69 -4.07
CA ARG A 158 -4.57 -16.15 -5.22
C ARG A 158 -5.17 -14.76 -4.95
N SER A 159 -5.32 -14.36 -3.70
CA SER A 159 -5.86 -13.05 -3.31
C SER A 159 -4.77 -11.99 -3.13
N LYS A 160 -3.49 -12.36 -3.29
CA LYS A 160 -2.35 -11.47 -3.12
C LYS A 160 -2.24 -10.45 -4.26
N LYS A 161 -2.31 -9.17 -3.92
CA LYS A 161 -1.98 -8.07 -4.83
C LYS A 161 -0.56 -7.58 -4.58
N ALA A 162 0.46 -8.21 -5.17
CA ALA A 162 1.87 -7.75 -5.19
C ALA A 162 2.47 -7.20 -3.86
N CYS A 163 1.83 -7.44 -2.72
CA CYS A 163 2.18 -6.84 -1.44
C CYS A 163 2.94 -7.89 -0.62
N SER A 164 4.08 -7.50 -0.06
CA SER A 164 4.92 -8.38 0.77
C SER A 164 4.65 -8.20 2.27
N HIS A 165 4.03 -7.09 2.65
CA HIS A 165 3.75 -6.73 4.03
C HIS A 165 2.25 -6.64 4.27
N ARG A 166 1.86 -6.71 5.53
CA ARG A 166 0.53 -6.37 6.03
C ARG A 166 0.66 -5.55 7.30
N VAL A 167 -0.43 -4.99 7.78
CA VAL A 167 -0.50 -4.49 9.14
C VAL A 167 -1.04 -5.58 10.06
N THR A 168 -0.37 -5.71 11.21
CA THR A 168 -0.85 -6.43 12.38
C THR A 168 -1.08 -5.45 13.51
N PHE A 169 -1.80 -5.90 14.53
CA PHE A 169 -2.13 -5.09 15.69
C PHE A 169 -1.36 -5.61 16.89
N GLY A 170 -0.66 -4.71 17.58
CA GLY A 170 0.16 -5.04 18.75
C GLY A 170 -0.65 -5.62 19.91
N GLU A 171 -0.03 -5.75 21.08
CA GLU A 171 -0.72 -6.25 22.27
C GLU A 171 -1.89 -5.34 22.68
N GLU A 172 -2.94 -5.93 23.25
CA GLU A 172 -4.06 -5.17 23.81
C GLU A 172 -3.61 -4.40 25.05
N ALA A 173 -3.83 -3.09 25.02
CA ALA A 173 -3.64 -2.20 26.16
C ALA A 173 -4.97 -1.52 26.52
N PRO A 174 -5.20 -1.17 27.79
CA PRO A 174 -6.35 -0.36 28.17
C PRO A 174 -6.42 0.94 27.37
N ASP A 175 -7.62 1.27 26.93
CA ASP A 175 -7.94 2.54 26.31
C ASP A 175 -8.75 3.39 27.28
N HIS A 176 -8.36 4.65 27.38
CA HIS A 176 -9.02 5.65 28.22
C HIS A 176 -9.60 6.78 27.38
N GLU A 177 -9.70 6.62 26.05
CA GLU A 177 -10.34 7.61 25.19
C GLU A 177 -11.85 7.72 25.51
N PRO A 178 -12.32 8.86 26.05
CA PRO A 178 -13.73 9.03 26.35
C PRO A 178 -14.57 8.87 25.09
N ALA A 179 -15.80 8.38 25.25
CA ALA A 179 -16.75 8.30 24.14
C ALA A 179 -16.94 9.69 23.52
N ALA A 180 -16.82 9.79 22.20
CA ALA A 180 -17.03 11.06 21.51
C ALA A 180 -18.47 11.53 21.72
N ALA A 181 -18.65 12.66 22.41
CA ALA A 181 -19.95 13.29 22.67
C ALA A 181 -20.57 13.94 21.43
N PHE A 182 -19.79 14.05 20.34
CA PHE A 182 -20.18 14.71 19.11
C PHE A 182 -20.10 13.76 17.92
N THR A 183 -20.83 14.10 16.87
CA THR A 183 -20.80 13.41 15.58
C THR A 183 -20.94 14.43 14.45
N VAL A 184 -20.57 14.02 13.25
CA VAL A 184 -20.78 14.79 12.02
C VAL A 184 -21.70 14.01 11.11
N ILE A 185 -22.83 14.63 10.77
CA ILE A 185 -23.74 14.15 9.74
C ILE A 185 -23.19 14.65 8.42
N ARG A 186 -22.60 13.73 7.63
CA ARG A 186 -21.96 14.05 6.35
C ARG A 186 -22.93 14.76 5.43
N ASP A 187 -22.46 15.78 4.74
CA ASP A 187 -23.19 16.39 3.63
C ASP A 187 -22.81 15.71 2.29
N ASN A 188 -23.30 16.27 1.18
CA ASN A 188 -23.02 15.76 -0.16
C ASN A 188 -21.72 16.32 -0.76
N SER A 189 -20.86 16.96 0.04
CA SER A 189 -19.57 17.44 -0.46
C SER A 189 -18.68 16.27 -0.87
N PRO A 190 -17.82 16.45 -1.90
CA PRO A 190 -16.84 15.44 -2.26
C PRO A 190 -15.92 15.13 -1.08
N LYS A 191 -15.67 13.84 -0.83
CA LYS A 191 -14.71 13.43 0.20
C LYS A 191 -13.29 13.76 -0.24
N THR A 192 -12.41 14.00 0.72
CA THR A 192 -10.95 14.03 0.48
C THR A 192 -10.37 12.70 0.95
N VAL A 193 -9.65 12.00 0.08
CA VAL A 193 -9.14 10.65 0.33
C VAL A 193 -7.64 10.59 0.09
N PHE A 194 -6.91 10.15 1.11
CA PHE A 194 -5.49 9.89 1.07
C PHE A 194 -5.27 8.38 1.07
N VAL A 195 -4.54 7.87 0.08
CA VAL A 195 -4.20 6.44 -0.03
C VAL A 195 -2.69 6.28 0.03
N PHE A 196 -2.20 5.62 1.06
CA PHE A 196 -0.81 5.22 1.20
C PHE A 196 -0.70 3.74 0.87
N LYS A 197 -0.20 3.44 -0.32
CA LYS A 197 0.21 2.07 -0.66
C LYS A 197 1.54 1.80 0.01
N TYR A 198 1.71 0.64 0.61
CA TYR A 198 2.95 0.31 1.30
C TYR A 198 3.50 -1.05 0.89
N THR A 199 4.82 -1.13 0.82
CA THR A 199 5.60 -2.36 0.61
C THR A 199 7.03 -2.12 1.09
N ARG A 200 7.93 -3.10 0.97
CA ARG A 200 9.34 -2.92 1.34
C ARG A 200 10.04 -1.93 0.42
N LEU A 201 11.03 -1.22 0.95
CA LEU A 201 11.82 -0.24 0.19
C LEU A 201 12.49 -0.87 -1.04
N ASP A 202 13.05 -2.07 -0.89
CA ASP A 202 13.74 -2.75 -1.99
C ASP A 202 12.78 -3.16 -3.12
N ILE A 203 11.53 -3.51 -2.79
CA ILE A 203 10.47 -3.73 -3.77
C ILE A 203 10.09 -2.42 -4.47
N LEU A 204 9.97 -1.31 -3.74
CA LEU A 204 9.75 0.01 -4.35
C LEU A 204 10.89 0.38 -5.31
N GLN A 205 12.13 0.09 -4.95
CA GLN A 205 13.31 0.32 -5.80
C GLN A 205 13.30 -0.57 -7.03
N ALA A 206 13.00 -1.87 -6.87
CA ALA A 206 12.90 -2.80 -7.98
C ALA A 206 11.77 -2.45 -8.97
N MET A 207 10.68 -1.85 -8.49
CA MET A 207 9.60 -1.31 -9.33
C MET A 207 9.95 0.04 -9.99
N GLY A 208 11.10 0.64 -9.65
CA GLY A 208 11.47 1.98 -10.12
C GLY A 208 10.67 3.12 -9.48
N VAL A 209 9.93 2.85 -8.40
CA VAL A 209 9.11 3.84 -7.68
C VAL A 209 9.97 4.65 -6.70
N ALA A 210 10.93 4.00 -6.03
CA ALA A 210 11.90 4.64 -5.14
C ALA A 210 13.31 4.65 -5.76
N PRO A 211 14.14 5.66 -5.47
CA PRO A 211 15.51 5.72 -5.98
C PRO A 211 16.37 4.61 -5.36
N TYR A 212 17.27 4.04 -6.17
CA TYR A 212 18.31 3.14 -5.68
C TYR A 212 19.45 3.98 -5.10
N THR A 213 19.74 3.83 -3.82
CA THR A 213 20.93 4.43 -3.22
C THR A 213 22.04 3.39 -3.31
N PRO A 214 23.05 3.55 -4.19
CA PRO A 214 24.21 2.67 -4.15
C PRO A 214 24.87 2.85 -2.77
N ILE A 215 25.04 1.74 -2.05
CA ILE A 215 25.79 1.73 -0.79
C ILE A 215 27.22 2.14 -1.17
N THR A 216 27.55 3.40 -0.91
CA THR A 216 28.95 3.81 -0.91
C THR A 216 29.48 3.20 0.37
N ALA A 217 30.37 2.22 0.27
CA ALA A 217 31.04 1.66 1.43
C ALA A 217 31.86 2.79 2.07
N GLU A 218 31.26 3.49 3.02
CA GLU A 218 31.96 4.44 3.87
C GLU A 218 32.80 3.60 4.83
N THR A 219 34.10 3.62 4.58
CA THR A 219 35.16 3.08 5.42
C THR A 219 34.98 3.59 6.85
N GLU A 220 34.64 2.70 7.78
CA GLU A 220 34.78 2.96 9.20
C GLU A 220 36.26 3.02 9.55
N THR A 221 36.81 4.23 9.65
CA THR A 221 38.04 4.56 10.40
C THR A 221 37.76 5.94 10.99
N GLU A 222 37.56 6.11 12.28
CA GLU A 222 38.55 6.21 13.37
C GLU A 222 37.77 5.99 14.70
N ASP A 223 38.30 5.42 15.78
CA ASP A 223 39.37 6.02 16.57
C ASP A 223 39.83 5.03 17.66
N HIS A 224 41.04 4.47 17.52
CA HIS A 224 41.81 3.93 18.65
C HIS A 224 43.29 4.24 18.42
N ASN A 225 43.77 5.20 19.20
CA ASN A 225 45.17 5.37 19.58
C ASN A 225 45.83 4.01 19.86
N ASP A 226 46.89 3.68 19.13
CA ASP A 226 48.15 3.33 19.79
C ASP A 226 49.35 3.52 18.87
N GLU A 227 50.40 4.04 19.47
CA GLU A 227 51.69 4.37 18.88
C GLU A 227 52.43 3.09 18.44
N ASN A 228 53.04 3.07 17.25
CA ASN A 228 54.36 2.47 17.04
C ASN A 228 55.00 2.85 15.70
N GLU A 229 56.29 3.17 15.81
CA GLU A 229 57.21 3.62 14.78
C GLU A 229 57.72 2.50 13.85
N VAL A 230 57.87 2.85 12.56
CA VAL A 230 58.93 2.47 11.58
C VAL A 230 59.01 1.00 11.09
N MET A 231 58.84 0.78 9.76
CA MET A 231 59.93 0.41 8.84
C MET A 231 59.47 0.30 7.37
N ASP A 232 60.36 0.75 6.48
CA ASP A 232 60.25 0.91 5.02
C ASP A 232 60.44 -0.42 4.26
N GLY A 233 59.74 -0.62 3.13
CA GLY A 233 59.95 -1.76 2.23
C GLY A 233 58.87 -1.94 1.15
N PRO A 234 59.22 -1.91 -0.16
CA PRO A 234 58.25 -2.07 -1.24
C PRO A 234 58.25 -3.51 -1.78
N ASN A 235 57.10 -4.18 -1.86
CA ASN A 235 56.87 -5.17 -2.92
C ASN A 235 55.40 -5.61 -3.12
N GLU A 236 55.01 -5.55 -4.39
CA GLU A 236 54.20 -6.51 -5.15
C GLU A 236 52.80 -6.96 -4.67
N SER A 237 51.80 -6.36 -5.34
CA SER A 237 50.73 -7.03 -6.10
C SER A 237 50.30 -8.44 -5.68
N SER A 238 49.04 -8.55 -5.24
CA SER A 238 48.20 -9.72 -5.54
C SER A 238 46.77 -9.28 -5.91
N PRO A 239 46.11 -9.94 -6.88
CA PRO A 239 44.90 -9.47 -7.53
C PRO A 239 43.65 -9.85 -6.73
N SER A 240 42.67 -8.95 -6.68
CA SER A 240 41.41 -9.18 -5.95
C SER A 240 40.57 -10.31 -6.57
N ASP A 241 39.87 -11.03 -5.70
CA ASP A 241 38.96 -12.13 -6.01
C ASP A 241 37.64 -11.67 -6.70
N ASP A 242 37.54 -10.40 -7.15
CA ASP A 242 36.33 -9.79 -7.74
C ASP A 242 36.15 -10.06 -9.25
N VAL A 243 37.06 -10.79 -9.87
CA VAL A 243 37.00 -11.08 -11.32
C VAL A 243 36.00 -12.19 -11.66
N LYS A 244 35.68 -13.06 -10.69
CA LYS A 244 34.80 -14.23 -10.89
C LYS A 244 33.33 -13.87 -11.21
N PRO A 245 32.68 -12.91 -10.53
CA PRO A 245 31.29 -12.56 -10.85
C PRO A 245 31.14 -11.81 -12.18
N LEU A 246 32.06 -10.89 -12.52
CA LEU A 246 31.97 -10.09 -13.75
C LEU A 246 32.22 -10.91 -15.02
N ALA A 247 33.16 -11.86 -14.98
CA ALA A 247 33.38 -12.79 -16.09
C ALA A 247 32.14 -13.65 -16.35
N ARG A 248 31.46 -14.09 -15.28
CA ARG A 248 30.25 -14.89 -15.39
C ARG A 248 29.05 -14.12 -15.94
N ILE A 249 28.92 -12.84 -15.57
CA ILE A 249 27.89 -11.95 -16.13
C ILE A 249 28.07 -11.80 -17.64
N ARG A 250 29.30 -11.52 -18.09
CA ARG A 250 29.60 -11.32 -19.51
C ARG A 250 29.35 -12.59 -20.35
N GLU A 251 29.65 -13.77 -19.79
CA GLU A 251 29.37 -15.05 -20.43
C GLU A 251 27.86 -15.29 -20.61
N LEU A 252 27.07 -15.02 -19.57
CA LEU A 252 25.62 -15.18 -19.60
C LEU A 252 24.94 -14.20 -20.57
N GLU A 253 25.45 -12.97 -20.68
CA GLU A 253 24.96 -11.98 -21.65
C GLU A 253 25.18 -12.43 -23.09
N MET A 254 26.35 -12.98 -23.41
CA MET A 254 26.65 -13.51 -24.75
C MET A 254 25.76 -14.70 -25.09
N GLU A 255 25.51 -15.60 -24.14
CA GLU A 255 24.63 -16.75 -24.37
C GLU A 255 23.17 -16.34 -24.58
N LEU A 256 22.68 -15.34 -23.82
CA LEU A 256 21.36 -14.75 -24.02
C LEU A 256 21.21 -14.14 -25.43
N GLN A 257 22.25 -13.44 -25.90
CA GLN A 257 22.25 -12.83 -27.22
C GLN A 257 22.23 -13.89 -28.33
N ARG A 258 22.97 -14.97 -28.16
CA ARG A 258 22.98 -16.12 -29.08
C ARG A 258 21.60 -16.80 -29.14
N LEU A 259 20.98 -17.07 -28.00
CA LEU A 259 19.67 -17.71 -27.94
C LEU A 259 18.57 -16.85 -28.58
N ARG A 260 18.63 -15.52 -28.40
CA ARG A 260 17.70 -14.58 -29.06
C ARG A 260 17.83 -14.61 -30.58
N ALA A 261 19.05 -14.57 -31.10
CA ALA A 261 19.29 -14.68 -32.55
C ALA A 261 18.74 -16.00 -33.12
N GLN A 262 18.86 -17.10 -32.37
CA GLN A 262 18.38 -18.42 -32.78
C GLN A 262 16.84 -18.54 -32.82
N VAL A 263 16.13 -17.72 -32.05
CA VAL A 263 14.67 -17.64 -32.05
C VAL A 263 14.17 -16.74 -33.18
N GLU A 264 14.88 -15.66 -33.51
CA GLU A 264 14.51 -14.77 -34.63
C GLU A 264 14.64 -15.45 -36.01
N ASP A 265 15.62 -16.34 -36.19
CA ASP A 265 15.79 -17.14 -37.41
C ASP A 265 14.71 -18.23 -37.58
N ARG A 266 13.89 -18.50 -36.55
CA ARG A 266 12.80 -19.50 -36.58
C ARG A 266 11.42 -18.87 -36.79
N LYS A 267 11.31 -17.77 -37.56
CA LYS A 267 9.99 -17.32 -38.03
C LYS A 267 9.35 -18.37 -38.97
N PRO A 268 8.11 -18.81 -38.72
CA PRO A 268 7.46 -19.82 -39.54
C PRO A 268 7.13 -19.28 -40.94
N SER A 269 7.44 -20.09 -41.95
CA SER A 269 7.12 -19.80 -43.35
C SER A 269 5.61 -19.66 -43.56
N LEU A 270 5.23 -18.62 -44.29
CA LEU A 270 3.93 -18.39 -44.93
C LEU A 270 3.24 -19.70 -45.36
N VAL A 271 2.10 -20.01 -44.74
CA VAL A 271 1.19 -21.05 -45.22
C VAL A 271 0.47 -20.52 -46.46
N LYS A 272 0.63 -21.23 -47.58
CA LYS A 272 -0.04 -20.99 -48.86
C LYS A 272 -1.56 -20.99 -48.71
N LEU A 273 -2.19 -19.95 -49.25
CA LEU A 273 -3.61 -19.89 -49.57
C LEU A 273 -3.88 -20.83 -50.77
N GLU A 274 -4.64 -21.90 -50.59
CA GLU A 274 -5.16 -22.69 -51.71
C GLU A 274 -6.60 -22.28 -52.04
N HIS A 275 -6.80 -21.84 -53.28
CA HIS A 275 -8.09 -21.72 -53.94
C HIS A 275 -8.58 -23.11 -54.36
N GLY A 276 -9.77 -23.51 -53.93
CA GLY A 276 -10.42 -24.73 -54.40
C GLY A 276 -11.93 -24.67 -54.20
N GLY A 277 -12.65 -24.16 -55.19
CA GLY A 277 -14.11 -24.26 -55.25
C GLY A 277 -14.56 -25.63 -55.77
N SER A 278 -15.62 -26.21 -55.20
CA SER A 278 -16.75 -26.73 -55.98
C SER A 278 -17.95 -27.14 -55.10
N ARG A 279 -19.06 -26.44 -55.35
CA ARG A 279 -20.48 -26.86 -55.37
C ARG A 279 -20.86 -28.21 -54.75
N ARG A 280 -21.87 -28.18 -53.87
CA ARG A 280 -23.11 -28.99 -54.00
C ARG A 280 -24.33 -28.18 -53.53
N LYS A 281 -25.41 -28.31 -54.29
CA LYS A 281 -26.71 -27.60 -54.18
C LYS A 281 -27.74 -28.38 -53.35
N HIS A 282 -28.83 -27.66 -53.01
CA HIS A 282 -30.18 -28.04 -52.55
C HIS A 282 -30.34 -28.27 -51.03
N ALA A 283 -31.36 -27.72 -50.34
CA ALA A 283 -32.64 -27.11 -50.71
C ALA A 283 -32.98 -25.93 -49.74
N VAL A 284 -33.42 -24.77 -50.22
CA VAL A 284 -34.82 -24.30 -50.32
C VAL A 284 -35.73 -24.69 -49.12
N MET A 285 -36.00 -23.73 -48.24
CA MET A 285 -37.35 -23.49 -47.70
C MET A 285 -37.51 -22.01 -47.36
N GLU A 286 -38.72 -21.53 -47.62
CA GLU A 286 -39.16 -20.15 -47.67
C GLU A 286 -39.36 -19.48 -46.30
N ILE A 287 -39.31 -18.16 -46.39
CA ILE A 287 -39.65 -17.07 -45.48
C ILE A 287 -41.06 -17.22 -44.87
N ILE A 288 -41.21 -16.89 -43.58
CA ILE A 288 -42.34 -16.07 -43.10
C ILE A 288 -41.80 -15.06 -42.08
N ASP A 289 -41.88 -13.79 -42.48
CA ASP A 289 -41.84 -12.60 -41.63
C ASP A 289 -43.28 -12.28 -41.21
N LEU A 290 -43.52 -12.01 -39.94
CA LEU A 290 -44.74 -11.40 -39.44
C LEU A 290 -44.36 -10.43 -38.31
N THR A 291 -44.45 -9.15 -38.66
CA THR A 291 -44.48 -8.01 -37.76
C THR A 291 -45.73 -7.98 -36.88
N ASP A 292 -45.62 -7.16 -35.84
CA ASP A 292 -46.68 -6.45 -35.08
C ASP A 292 -47.40 -7.19 -33.93
N ASP A 293 -46.98 -6.87 -32.69
CA ASP A 293 -47.78 -6.09 -31.72
C ASP A 293 -46.88 -5.47 -30.62
#